data_AF-L7CGJ6-F1
#
_entry.id   AF-L7CGJ6-F1
#
_cell.length_a   1.000
_cell.length_b   1.000
_cell.length_c   1.000
_cell.angle_alpha   90.00
_cell.angle_beta   90.00
_cell.angle_gamma   90.00
#
_symmetry.space_group_name_H-M   'P 1'
#
loop_
_entity.id
_entity.type
_entity.pdbx_description
1 polymer ?
#
loop_
_entity_poly.entity_id
_entity_poly.type
_entity_poly.pdbx_seq_one_letter_code
_entity_poly.pdbx_strand_id
1 'polypeptide(L)'
;MTRLLFNYAKSKEDEGLQRRLVFLSSDSTETEAWLRRARHAIPEDVAPMISTDGIEGPGAYGLNRKMTMTILVTAKDKVVANISLVQPSIQVDAPRVGRAIEMSLGHDHIPTLSEMGFKDRSQPARRANTTPEQERIYRSMMSPVIAKTATSKDVELAAEEVEKYAAKHPWFKQRVHKAANLIVGGGKLSNYGTDTAQRYLVKWAKTLAPESPDDLSKTDSGETER
;
A
#
# COMPACT_ATOMS: atom_id res chain seq x y z
N MET A 1 -2.92 -10.61 -4.78
CA MET A 1 -3.01 -11.82 -3.96
C MET A 1 -1.72 -12.63 -3.97
N THR A 2 -1.26 -13.18 -5.11
CA THR A 2 -0.11 -14.09 -5.20
C THR A 2 1.13 -13.62 -4.43
N ARG A 3 1.57 -12.36 -4.61
CA ARG A 3 2.70 -11.78 -3.84
C ARG A 3 2.52 -11.87 -2.32
N LEU A 4 1.32 -11.59 -1.81
CA LEU A 4 1.05 -11.65 -0.37
C LEU A 4 1.23 -13.07 0.16
N LEU A 5 0.60 -14.04 -0.51
CA LEU A 5 0.66 -15.45 -0.10
C LEU A 5 2.08 -16.01 -0.18
N PHE A 6 2.84 -15.67 -1.21
CA PHE A 6 4.22 -16.12 -1.35
C PHE A 6 5.16 -15.48 -0.32
N ASN A 7 4.94 -14.21 0.03
CA ASN A 7 5.70 -13.56 1.09
C ASN A 7 5.39 -14.18 2.46
N TYR A 8 4.12 -14.50 2.72
CA TYR A 8 3.74 -15.21 3.93
C TYR A 8 4.31 -16.63 3.98
N ALA A 9 4.24 -17.37 2.87
CA ALA A 9 4.87 -18.68 2.78
C ALA A 9 6.40 -18.59 2.95
N LYS A 10 7.02 -17.48 2.51
CA LYS A 10 8.44 -17.22 2.73
C LYS A 10 8.79 -17.01 4.20
N SER A 11 7.95 -16.34 4.99
CA SER A 11 8.20 -16.23 6.43
C SER A 11 8.09 -17.56 7.19
N LYS A 12 7.66 -18.64 6.50
CA LYS A 12 7.52 -20.00 7.04
C LYS A 12 8.55 -20.97 6.47
N GLU A 13 9.54 -20.49 5.72
CA GLU A 13 10.56 -21.31 5.06
C GLU A 13 11.43 -22.07 6.09
N ASP A 14 11.76 -21.42 7.21
CA ASP A 14 12.53 -22.04 8.31
C ASP A 14 11.74 -23.14 9.05
N GLU A 15 10.42 -23.18 8.88
CA GLU A 15 9.54 -24.24 9.38
C GLU A 15 9.38 -25.39 8.37
N GLY A 16 10.10 -25.33 7.24
CA GLY A 16 10.11 -26.35 6.19
C GLY A 16 9.09 -26.12 5.07
N LEU A 17 8.39 -24.97 5.04
CA LEU A 17 7.43 -24.69 3.98
C LEU A 17 8.13 -24.33 2.67
N GLN A 18 7.80 -25.06 1.61
CA GLN A 18 8.22 -24.74 0.24
C GLN A 18 7.10 -24.07 -0.55
N ARG A 19 7.48 -23.25 -1.53
CA ARG A 19 6.55 -22.48 -2.38
C ARG A 19 6.90 -22.65 -3.87
N ARG A 20 5.88 -22.87 -4.68
CA ARG A 20 5.98 -23.06 -6.14
C ARG A 20 4.84 -22.32 -6.84
N LEU A 21 5.16 -21.59 -7.90
CA LEU A 21 4.18 -20.95 -8.77
C LEU A 21 4.14 -21.71 -10.09
N VAL A 22 3.00 -22.32 -10.42
CA VAL A 22 2.82 -23.12 -11.64
C VAL A 22 1.72 -22.50 -12.49
N PHE A 23 2.02 -22.27 -13.75
CA PHE A 23 1.06 -21.83 -14.77
C PHE A 23 0.57 -23.03 -15.56
N LEU A 24 -0.74 -23.10 -15.75
CA LEU A 24 -1.39 -24.02 -16.69
C LEU A 24 -1.69 -23.24 -17.97
N SER A 25 -1.28 -23.76 -19.11
CA SER A 25 -1.45 -23.04 -20.39
C SER A 25 -1.59 -24.01 -21.55
N SER A 26 -2.28 -23.57 -22.61
CA SER A 26 -2.33 -24.27 -23.89
C SER A 26 -1.10 -24.02 -24.76
N ASP A 27 -0.35 -22.93 -24.52
CA ASP A 27 0.87 -22.57 -25.25
C ASP A 27 1.96 -22.14 -24.26
N SER A 28 2.96 -23.01 -24.07
CA SER A 28 4.07 -22.75 -23.16
C SER A 28 5.02 -21.65 -23.66
N THR A 29 5.17 -21.50 -24.98
CA THR A 29 6.07 -20.51 -25.59
C THR A 29 5.51 -19.11 -25.41
N GLU A 30 4.21 -18.92 -25.68
CA GLU A 30 3.54 -17.65 -25.46
C GLU A 30 3.54 -17.28 -23.97
N THR A 31 3.30 -18.27 -23.11
CA THR A 31 3.31 -18.09 -21.65
C THR A 31 4.68 -17.68 -21.15
N GLU A 32 5.76 -18.29 -21.65
CA GLU A 32 7.12 -17.91 -21.29
C GLU A 32 7.42 -16.46 -21.69
N ALA A 33 7.06 -16.07 -22.92
CA ALA A 33 7.24 -14.70 -23.41
C ALA A 33 6.43 -13.68 -22.58
N TRP A 34 5.22 -14.05 -22.14
CA TRP A 34 4.44 -13.25 -21.22
C TRP A 34 5.08 -13.15 -19.83
N LEU A 35 5.56 -14.26 -19.24
CA LEU A 35 6.22 -14.28 -17.93
C LEU A 35 7.47 -13.40 -17.89
N ARG A 36 8.27 -13.40 -18.97
CA ARG A 36 9.44 -12.52 -19.11
C ARG A 36 9.05 -11.04 -19.02
N ARG A 37 7.96 -10.64 -19.67
CA ARG A 37 7.42 -9.26 -19.63
C ARG A 37 6.79 -8.93 -18.28
N ALA A 38 6.07 -9.88 -17.69
CA ALA A 38 5.34 -9.71 -16.43
C ALA A 38 6.19 -9.94 -15.18
N ARG A 39 7.53 -10.04 -15.29
CA ARG A 39 8.42 -10.40 -14.17
C ARG A 39 8.22 -9.54 -12.92
N HIS A 40 7.95 -8.24 -13.11
CA HIS A 40 7.70 -7.31 -12.01
C HIS A 40 6.44 -7.65 -11.17
N ALA A 41 5.49 -8.39 -11.74
CA ALA A 41 4.21 -8.74 -11.12
C ALA A 41 4.30 -10.05 -10.32
N ILE A 42 5.33 -10.85 -10.58
CA ILE A 42 5.60 -12.13 -9.93
C ILE A 42 6.33 -11.87 -8.59
N PRO A 43 6.11 -12.70 -7.55
CA PRO A 43 6.90 -12.60 -6.32
C PRO A 43 8.41 -12.68 -6.61
N GLU A 44 9.17 -11.88 -5.86
CA GLU A 44 10.63 -11.99 -5.82
C GLU A 44 11.00 -13.36 -5.21
N ASP A 45 12.13 -13.94 -5.65
CA ASP A 45 12.61 -15.26 -5.20
C ASP A 45 11.73 -16.46 -5.54
N VAL A 46 10.86 -16.33 -6.54
CA VAL A 46 10.08 -17.43 -7.09
C VAL A 46 10.38 -17.56 -8.57
N ALA A 47 10.79 -18.75 -8.99
CA ALA A 47 10.86 -19.12 -10.39
C ALA A 47 9.47 -19.63 -10.81
N PRO A 48 8.70 -18.90 -11.65
CA PRO A 48 7.47 -19.44 -12.20
C PRO A 48 7.78 -20.63 -13.09
N MET A 49 6.94 -21.67 -13.00
CA MET A 49 7.02 -22.87 -13.83
C MET A 49 5.79 -22.95 -14.73
N ILE A 50 5.90 -23.63 -15.86
CA ILE A 50 4.79 -23.91 -16.76
C ILE A 50 4.57 -25.42 -16.74
N SER A 51 3.34 -25.87 -16.51
CA SER A 51 3.01 -27.29 -16.54
C SER A 51 3.09 -27.86 -17.96
N THR A 52 3.61 -29.09 -18.09
CA THR A 52 3.62 -29.83 -19.36
C THR A 52 2.29 -30.51 -19.67
N ASP A 53 1.39 -30.64 -18.69
CA ASP A 53 0.06 -31.27 -18.85
C ASP A 53 -0.98 -30.34 -19.51
N GLY A 54 -0.55 -29.17 -19.97
CA GLY A 54 -1.40 -28.20 -20.64
C GLY A 54 -2.33 -27.44 -19.71
N ILE A 55 -3.42 -26.92 -20.26
CA ILE A 55 -4.36 -26.02 -19.56
C ILE A 55 -5.22 -26.73 -18.50
N GLU A 56 -5.37 -28.06 -18.60
CA GLU A 56 -6.09 -28.86 -17.60
C GLU A 56 -5.21 -29.18 -16.39
N GLY A 57 -3.89 -29.21 -16.58
CA GLY A 57 -2.93 -29.62 -15.55
C GLY A 57 -3.03 -31.11 -15.18
N PRO A 58 -2.29 -31.55 -14.15
CA PRO A 58 -2.31 -32.94 -13.72
C PRO A 58 -3.69 -33.34 -13.18
N GLY A 59 -4.30 -34.38 -13.76
CA GLY A 59 -5.64 -34.85 -13.38
C GLY A 59 -5.76 -35.27 -11.91
N ALA A 60 -4.66 -35.70 -11.29
CA ALA A 60 -4.61 -36.12 -9.88
C ALA A 60 -4.93 -35.00 -8.89
N TYR A 61 -4.83 -33.72 -9.29
CA TYR A 61 -5.06 -32.58 -8.41
C TYR A 61 -6.45 -31.97 -8.54
N GLY A 62 -7.30 -32.49 -9.43
CA GLY A 62 -8.66 -31.98 -9.61
C GLY A 62 -8.71 -30.48 -9.94
N LEU A 63 -7.75 -30.02 -10.75
CA LEU A 63 -7.67 -28.61 -11.17
C LEU A 63 -8.82 -28.29 -12.12
N ASN A 64 -9.27 -27.04 -12.09
CA ASN A 64 -10.41 -26.59 -12.90
C ASN A 64 -10.00 -25.36 -13.70
N ARG A 65 -9.92 -25.52 -15.03
CA ARG A 65 -9.55 -24.46 -15.98
C ARG A 65 -10.44 -23.22 -15.95
N LYS A 66 -11.64 -23.31 -15.36
CA LYS A 66 -12.56 -22.17 -15.19
C LYS A 66 -12.23 -21.31 -13.97
N MET A 67 -11.31 -21.76 -13.11
CA MET A 67 -10.86 -21.02 -11.93
C MET A 67 -9.72 -20.10 -12.32
N THR A 68 -9.72 -18.88 -11.78
CA THR A 68 -8.62 -17.92 -12.00
C THR A 68 -7.34 -18.39 -11.31
N MET A 69 -7.47 -19.02 -10.13
CA MET A 69 -6.35 -19.52 -9.36
C MET A 69 -6.80 -20.70 -8.49
N THR A 70 -6.00 -21.75 -8.45
CA THR A 70 -6.15 -22.84 -7.47
C THR A 70 -4.91 -22.89 -6.60
N ILE A 71 -5.11 -22.99 -5.29
CA ILE A 71 -4.04 -23.09 -4.31
C ILE A 71 -4.08 -24.49 -3.72
N LEU A 72 -2.97 -25.19 -3.84
CA LEU A 72 -2.76 -26.49 -3.21
C LEU A 72 -1.82 -26.30 -2.02
N VAL A 73 -2.20 -26.86 -0.87
CA VAL A 73 -1.31 -27.05 0.26
C VAL A 73 -1.07 -28.54 0.40
N THR A 74 0.19 -28.95 0.45
CA THR A 74 0.59 -30.34 0.50
C THR A 74 1.41 -30.63 1.75
N ALA A 75 1.13 -31.75 2.41
CA ALA A 75 1.93 -32.26 3.52
C ALA A 75 2.13 -33.76 3.33
N LYS A 76 3.35 -34.25 3.54
CA LYS A 76 3.70 -35.69 3.40
C LYS A 76 3.20 -36.28 2.07
N ASP A 77 3.51 -35.60 0.96
CA ASP A 77 3.15 -35.98 -0.41
C ASP A 77 1.64 -36.10 -0.69
N LYS A 78 0.79 -35.52 0.16
CA LYS A 78 -0.65 -35.49 -0.01
C LYS A 78 -1.15 -34.06 -0.04
N VAL A 79 -2.17 -33.80 -0.87
CA VAL A 79 -2.90 -32.54 -0.86
C VAL A 79 -3.77 -32.50 0.40
N VAL A 80 -3.50 -31.55 1.29
CA VAL A 80 -4.28 -31.33 2.53
C VAL A 80 -5.27 -30.17 2.38
N ALA A 81 -5.07 -29.29 1.40
CA ALA A 81 -6.07 -28.30 1.00
C ALA A 81 -6.02 -28.06 -0.51
N ASN A 82 -7.20 -27.98 -1.14
CA ASN A 82 -7.40 -27.57 -2.53
C ASN A 82 -8.41 -26.42 -2.56
N ILE A 83 -7.92 -25.20 -2.74
CA ILE A 83 -8.70 -23.97 -2.67
C ILE A 83 -8.81 -23.38 -4.06
N SER A 84 -9.98 -23.53 -4.68
CA SER A 84 -10.29 -23.00 -6.01
C SER A 84 -10.93 -21.61 -5.94
N LEU A 85 -10.38 -20.64 -6.66
CA LEU A 85 -10.78 -19.23 -6.62
C LEU A 85 -11.22 -18.75 -8.01
N VAL A 86 -12.50 -18.42 -8.14
CA VAL A 86 -13.06 -17.81 -9.36
C VAL A 86 -12.62 -16.34 -9.46
N GLN A 87 -12.77 -15.59 -8.37
CA GLN A 87 -12.37 -14.18 -8.26
C GLN A 87 -11.60 -13.99 -6.95
N PRO A 88 -10.25 -14.08 -6.97
CA PRO A 88 -9.46 -13.99 -5.75
C PRO A 88 -9.64 -12.66 -5.01
N SER A 89 -10.05 -12.72 -3.74
CA SER A 89 -10.23 -11.56 -2.85
C SER A 89 -9.24 -11.63 -1.69
N ILE A 90 -8.44 -10.58 -1.49
CA ILE A 90 -7.44 -10.55 -0.39
C ILE A 90 -8.11 -10.73 0.96
N GLN A 91 -9.20 -10.02 1.18
CA GLN A 91 -9.89 -9.94 2.46
C GLN A 91 -10.54 -11.27 2.85
N VAL A 92 -11.06 -12.00 1.88
CA VAL A 92 -11.80 -13.25 2.11
C VAL A 92 -10.89 -14.46 1.99
N ASP A 93 -10.07 -14.52 0.95
CA ASP A 93 -9.33 -15.74 0.62
C ASP A 93 -7.98 -15.83 1.31
N ALA A 94 -7.28 -14.71 1.57
CA ALA A 94 -5.93 -14.79 2.13
C ALA A 94 -5.91 -15.43 3.53
N PRO A 95 -6.79 -15.06 4.50
CA PRO A 95 -6.82 -15.71 5.80
C PRO A 95 -7.19 -17.20 5.70
N ARG A 96 -8.09 -17.56 4.77
CA ARG A 96 -8.48 -18.96 4.52
C ARG A 96 -7.28 -19.79 4.04
N VAL A 97 -6.49 -19.25 3.12
CA VAL A 97 -5.27 -19.90 2.64
C VAL A 97 -4.20 -19.94 3.73
N GLY A 98 -4.02 -18.84 4.46
CA GLY A 98 -3.09 -18.75 5.58
C GLY A 98 -3.38 -19.81 6.65
N ARG A 99 -4.65 -20.03 7.01
CA ARG A 99 -5.04 -21.11 7.91
C ARG A 99 -4.64 -22.49 7.38
N ALA A 100 -4.85 -22.76 6.09
CA ALA A 100 -4.46 -24.04 5.50
C ALA A 100 -2.95 -24.27 5.57
N ILE A 101 -2.15 -23.20 5.42
CA ILE A 101 -0.70 -23.24 5.63
C ILE A 101 -0.36 -23.52 7.09
N GLU A 102 -0.91 -22.76 8.04
CA GLU A 102 -0.67 -22.95 9.48
C GLU A 102 -1.00 -24.37 9.93
N MET A 103 -2.16 -24.89 9.53
CA MET A 103 -2.57 -26.26 9.84
C MET A 103 -1.62 -27.31 9.25
N SER A 104 -1.06 -27.08 8.06
CA SER A 104 -0.07 -27.99 7.46
C SER A 104 1.26 -28.02 8.21
N LEU A 105 1.57 -26.95 8.93
CA LEU A 105 2.75 -26.81 9.79
C LEU A 105 2.47 -27.26 11.24
N GLY A 106 1.23 -27.65 11.56
CA GLY A 106 0.84 -28.10 12.90
C GLY A 106 0.34 -27.00 13.83
N HIS A 107 0.08 -25.80 13.32
CA HIS A 107 -0.43 -24.68 14.09
C HIS A 107 -1.96 -24.56 13.96
N ASP A 108 -2.64 -24.29 15.06
CA ASP A 108 -4.06 -23.92 15.07
C ASP A 108 -4.21 -22.40 15.16
N HIS A 109 -3.80 -21.73 14.08
CA HIS A 109 -3.82 -20.27 13.95
C HIS A 109 -4.44 -19.84 12.62
N ILE A 110 -5.20 -18.75 12.65
CA ILE A 110 -5.69 -18.08 11.44
C ILE A 110 -4.96 -16.74 11.35
N PRO A 111 -3.99 -16.59 10.44
CA PRO A 111 -3.24 -15.35 10.36
C PRO A 111 -4.14 -14.22 9.88
N THR A 112 -4.00 -13.09 10.56
CA THR A 112 -4.55 -11.81 10.13
C THR A 112 -3.83 -11.33 8.87
N LEU A 113 -4.49 -10.48 8.09
CA LEU A 113 -3.86 -9.87 6.90
C LEU A 113 -2.55 -9.14 7.26
N SER A 114 -2.51 -8.49 8.43
CA SER A 114 -1.32 -7.77 8.91
C SER A 114 -0.15 -8.73 9.17
N GLU A 115 -0.40 -9.86 9.84
CA GLU A 115 0.61 -10.91 10.06
C GLU A 115 1.10 -11.51 8.73
N MET A 116 0.24 -11.58 7.72
CA MET A 116 0.61 -11.99 6.37
C MET A 116 1.42 -10.94 5.60
N GLY A 117 1.65 -9.76 6.18
CA GLY A 117 2.39 -8.66 5.55
C GLY A 117 1.53 -7.81 4.60
N PHE A 118 0.19 -7.94 4.66
CA PHE A 118 -0.70 -7.05 3.91
C PHE A 118 -0.70 -5.68 4.58
N LYS A 119 -0.06 -4.73 3.90
CA LYS A 119 -0.18 -3.31 4.22
C LYS A 119 -1.34 -2.78 3.39
N ASP A 120 -2.45 -2.45 4.04
CA ASP A 120 -3.55 -1.81 3.35
C ASP A 120 -3.05 -0.48 2.74
N ARG A 121 -2.88 -0.48 1.42
CA ARG A 121 -2.50 0.73 0.67
C ARG A 121 -3.67 1.69 0.55
N SER A 122 -4.87 1.28 0.96
CA SER A 122 -6.02 2.16 1.21
C SER A 122 -5.72 2.98 2.47
N GLN A 123 -4.71 3.84 2.44
CA GLN A 123 -4.28 4.64 3.59
C GLN A 123 -5.47 5.17 4.42
N PRO A 124 -5.74 4.63 5.62
CA PRO A 124 -6.51 5.35 6.63
C PRO A 124 -5.53 6.08 7.56
N ALA A 125 -4.23 5.73 7.52
CA ALA A 125 -3.18 6.33 8.34
C ALA A 125 -2.80 7.76 7.93
N ARG A 126 -3.35 8.31 6.83
CA ARG A 126 -3.22 9.73 6.49
C ARG A 126 -4.32 10.62 7.09
N ARG A 127 -5.35 10.05 7.72
CA ARG A 127 -6.47 10.81 8.33
C ARG A 127 -6.50 10.78 9.86
N ALA A 128 -5.59 10.06 10.51
CA ALA A 128 -5.69 9.79 11.95
C ALA A 128 -5.53 11.03 12.85
N ASN A 129 -4.88 12.11 12.40
CA ASN A 129 -4.59 13.29 13.23
C ASN A 129 -5.18 14.60 12.71
N THR A 130 -6.17 14.56 11.80
CA THR A 130 -6.78 15.79 11.28
C THR A 130 -8.29 15.64 11.26
N THR A 131 -8.98 16.42 12.11
CA THR A 131 -10.44 16.40 12.16
C THR A 131 -11.02 16.86 10.81
N PRO A 132 -12.26 16.47 10.47
CA PRO A 132 -12.92 16.96 9.26
C PRO A 132 -12.93 18.49 9.15
N GLU A 133 -12.98 19.19 10.28
CA GLU A 133 -12.90 20.64 10.36
C GLU A 133 -11.50 21.18 10.04
N GLN A 134 -10.45 20.61 10.64
CA GLN A 134 -9.06 20.99 10.34
C GLN A 134 -8.73 20.79 8.86
N GLU A 135 -9.26 19.75 8.22
CA GLU A 135 -9.08 19.52 6.78
C GLU A 135 -9.84 20.55 5.92
N ARG A 136 -11.03 21.00 6.34
CA ARG A 136 -11.74 22.11 5.68
C ARG A 136 -10.92 23.40 5.76
N ILE A 137 -10.41 23.74 6.94
CA ILE A 137 -9.57 24.93 7.17
C ILE A 137 -8.32 24.85 6.29
N TYR A 138 -7.61 23.72 6.32
CA TYR A 138 -6.42 23.49 5.50
C TYR A 138 -6.69 23.72 4.01
N ARG A 139 -7.78 23.15 3.47
CA ARG A 139 -8.13 23.33 2.05
C ARG A 139 -8.49 24.76 1.72
N SER A 140 -9.29 25.41 2.58
CA SER A 140 -9.70 26.80 2.40
C SER A 140 -8.50 27.73 2.30
N MET A 141 -7.49 27.54 3.16
CA MET A 141 -6.30 28.39 3.19
C MET A 141 -5.28 28.07 2.09
N MET A 142 -5.13 26.80 1.73
CA MET A 142 -4.14 26.40 0.71
C MET A 142 -4.66 26.54 -0.72
N SER A 143 -5.97 26.49 -0.94
CA SER A 143 -6.58 26.58 -2.28
C SER A 143 -6.16 27.84 -3.05
N PRO A 144 -6.18 29.05 -2.46
CA PRO A 144 -5.74 30.27 -3.15
C PRO A 144 -4.25 30.25 -3.50
N VAL A 145 -3.40 29.64 -2.66
CA VAL A 145 -1.95 29.56 -2.89
C VAL A 145 -1.62 28.67 -4.09
N ILE A 146 -2.29 27.52 -4.23
CA ILE A 146 -1.98 26.54 -5.29
C ILE A 146 -2.83 26.71 -6.55
N ALA A 147 -3.67 27.74 -6.61
CA ALA A 147 -4.48 28.05 -7.77
C ALA A 147 -3.59 28.45 -8.96
N LYS A 148 -3.73 27.74 -10.09
CA LYS A 148 -2.92 27.99 -11.30
C LYS A 148 -3.23 29.31 -11.99
N THR A 149 -4.35 29.93 -11.66
CA THR A 149 -4.84 31.19 -12.24
C THR A 149 -4.64 32.39 -11.34
N ALA A 150 -4.07 32.21 -10.13
CA ALA A 150 -3.84 33.30 -9.20
C ALA A 150 -2.69 34.21 -9.66
N THR A 151 -2.82 35.53 -9.43
CA THR A 151 -1.71 36.45 -9.69
C THR A 151 -0.64 36.31 -8.61
N SER A 152 0.59 36.73 -8.88
CA SER A 152 1.67 36.69 -7.88
C SER A 152 1.30 37.42 -6.58
N LYS A 153 0.59 38.56 -6.70
CA LYS A 153 0.14 39.35 -5.56
C LYS A 153 -0.90 38.61 -4.71
N ASP A 154 -1.82 37.89 -5.34
CA ASP A 154 -2.84 37.10 -4.63
C ASP A 154 -2.21 35.90 -3.91
N VAL A 155 -1.20 35.27 -4.53
CA VAL A 155 -0.45 34.17 -3.92
C VAL A 155 0.35 34.66 -2.71
N GLU A 156 0.97 35.84 -2.78
CA GLU A 156 1.72 36.42 -1.66
C GLU A 156 0.80 36.73 -0.47
N LEU A 157 -0.37 37.33 -0.72
CA LEU A 157 -1.36 37.60 0.33
C LEU A 157 -1.86 36.31 0.98
N ALA A 158 -2.23 35.31 0.18
CA ALA A 158 -2.67 34.02 0.70
C ALA A 158 -1.56 33.28 1.46
N ALA A 159 -0.31 33.38 1.00
CA ALA A 159 0.84 32.79 1.67
C ALA A 159 1.11 33.45 3.03
N GLU A 160 0.92 34.77 3.13
CA GLU A 160 1.03 35.50 4.41
C GLU A 160 -0.02 35.03 5.42
N GLU A 161 -1.26 34.80 4.97
CA GLU A 161 -2.32 34.25 5.83
C GLU A 161 -1.99 32.82 6.31
N VAL A 162 -1.48 31.97 5.41
CA VAL A 162 -1.01 30.62 5.75
C VAL A 162 0.11 30.67 6.78
N GLU A 163 1.09 31.57 6.63
CA GLU A 163 2.20 31.73 7.58
C GLU A 163 1.71 32.24 8.95
N LYS A 164 0.82 33.24 8.97
CA LYS A 164 0.22 33.77 10.20
C LYS A 164 -0.57 32.72 10.97
N TYR A 165 -1.32 31.87 10.26
CA TYR A 165 -2.10 30.80 10.87
C TYR A 165 -1.21 29.63 11.33
N ALA A 166 -0.20 29.25 10.53
CA ALA A 166 0.79 28.25 10.91
C ALA A 166 1.57 28.64 12.18
N ALA A 167 1.84 29.94 12.38
CA ALA A 167 2.51 30.42 13.59
C ALA A 167 1.68 30.17 14.88
N LYS A 168 0.34 30.14 14.76
CA LYS A 168 -0.58 29.97 15.90
C LYS A 168 -1.07 28.53 16.07
N HIS A 169 -0.95 27.69 15.05
CA HIS A 169 -1.53 26.35 15.01
C HIS A 169 -0.50 25.28 14.61
N PRO A 170 0.11 24.58 15.60
CA PRO A 170 1.13 23.57 15.35
C PRO A 170 0.69 22.45 14.40
N TRP A 171 -0.57 21.99 14.53
CA TRP A 171 -1.14 20.97 13.64
C TRP A 171 -1.14 21.43 12.17
N PHE A 172 -1.44 22.71 11.93
CA PHE A 172 -1.51 23.29 10.59
C PHE A 172 -0.11 23.50 10.02
N LYS A 173 0.83 24.03 10.82
CA LYS A 173 2.26 24.13 10.47
C LYS A 173 2.80 22.79 10.00
N GLN A 174 2.56 21.73 10.78
CA GLN A 174 3.02 20.38 10.44
C GLN A 174 2.36 19.85 9.17
N ARG A 175 1.06 20.12 8.97
CA ARG A 175 0.31 19.68 7.80
C ARG A 175 0.78 20.35 6.51
N VAL A 176 1.08 21.65 6.55
CA VAL A 176 1.65 22.43 5.43
C VAL A 176 3.05 21.94 5.10
N HIS A 177 3.92 21.75 6.11
CA HIS A 177 5.26 21.21 5.91
C HIS A 177 5.24 19.84 5.22
N LYS A 178 4.44 18.89 5.73
CA LYS A 178 4.31 17.54 5.13
C LYS A 178 3.85 17.60 3.67
N ALA A 179 2.89 18.47 3.35
CA ALA A 179 2.40 18.64 1.99
C ALA A 179 3.47 19.22 1.06
N ALA A 180 4.11 20.31 1.50
CA ALA A 180 5.16 20.98 0.75
C ALA A 180 6.36 20.06 0.49
N ASN A 181 6.83 19.33 1.51
CA ASN A 181 7.93 18.39 1.40
C ASN A 181 7.61 17.25 0.41
N LEU A 182 6.37 16.73 0.42
CA LEU A 182 5.94 15.71 -0.53
C LEU A 182 5.92 16.21 -1.98
N ILE A 183 5.45 17.45 -2.20
CA ILE A 183 5.39 18.05 -3.54
C ILE A 183 6.79 18.29 -4.09
N VAL A 184 7.68 18.85 -3.27
CA VAL A 184 9.07 19.15 -3.63
C VAL A 184 9.88 17.87 -3.83
N GLY A 185 9.87 16.96 -2.84
CA GLY A 185 10.61 15.69 -2.91
C GLY A 185 10.06 14.71 -3.95
N GLY A 186 8.79 14.86 -4.36
CA GLY A 186 8.14 14.04 -5.38
C GLY A 186 8.42 14.46 -6.82
N GLY A 187 9.20 15.53 -7.06
CA GLY A 187 9.51 16.02 -8.41
C GLY A 187 8.30 16.57 -9.18
N LYS A 188 7.19 16.87 -8.48
CA LYS A 188 5.92 17.33 -9.08
C LYS A 188 5.67 18.82 -8.91
N LEU A 189 6.67 19.59 -8.45
CA LEU A 189 6.52 21.01 -8.11
C LEU A 189 5.91 21.83 -9.25
N SER A 190 6.33 21.59 -10.49
CA SER A 190 5.80 22.26 -11.69
C SER A 190 4.30 22.06 -11.94
N ASN A 191 3.68 21.05 -11.30
CA ASN A 191 2.25 20.79 -11.45
C ASN A 191 1.38 21.61 -10.48
N TYR A 192 1.96 22.37 -9.54
CA TYR A 192 1.26 23.06 -8.47
C TYR A 192 1.43 24.58 -8.57
N GLY A 193 0.30 25.29 -8.66
CA GLY A 193 0.25 26.76 -8.64
C GLY A 193 1.08 27.45 -9.72
N THR A 194 1.35 28.73 -9.49
CA THR A 194 2.27 29.57 -10.29
C THR A 194 3.70 29.48 -9.76
N ASP A 195 4.67 30.05 -10.47
CA ASP A 195 6.07 30.08 -10.02
C ASP A 195 6.24 30.70 -8.62
N THR A 196 5.44 31.73 -8.31
CA THR A 196 5.40 32.36 -6.99
C THR A 196 4.94 31.37 -5.92
N ALA A 197 3.89 30.59 -6.19
CA ALA A 197 3.39 29.56 -5.27
C ALA A 197 4.42 28.46 -5.03
N GLN A 198 5.14 28.05 -6.09
CA GLN A 198 6.18 27.05 -6.00
C GLN A 198 7.34 27.50 -5.11
N ARG A 199 7.72 28.79 -5.15
CA ARG A 199 8.73 29.36 -4.24
C ARG A 199 8.28 29.27 -2.78
N TYR A 200 7.02 29.56 -2.48
CA TYR A 200 6.48 29.41 -1.12
C TYR A 200 6.42 27.95 -0.66
N LEU A 201 6.04 27.01 -1.55
CA LEU A 201 6.09 25.58 -1.22
C LEU A 201 7.52 25.11 -0.90
N VAL A 202 8.52 25.56 -1.67
CA VAL A 202 9.94 25.26 -1.36
C VAL A 202 10.37 25.89 -0.04
N LYS A 203 9.95 27.14 0.24
CA LYS A 203 10.19 27.80 1.53
C LYS A 203 9.61 26.98 2.68
N TRP A 204 8.32 26.64 2.64
CA TRP A 204 7.63 25.93 3.71
C TRP A 204 8.13 24.49 3.93
N ALA A 205 8.57 23.81 2.87
CA ALA A 205 9.22 22.52 3.00
C ALA A 205 10.49 22.59 3.90
N LYS A 206 11.18 23.74 3.91
CA LYS A 206 12.39 23.96 4.72
C LYS A 206 12.09 24.62 6.06
N THR A 207 11.29 25.68 6.07
CA THR A 207 11.14 26.56 7.25
C THR A 207 10.06 26.11 8.23
N LEU A 208 9.08 25.32 7.78
CA LEU A 208 8.02 24.78 8.65
C LEU A 208 8.34 23.37 9.16
N ALA A 209 9.58 22.90 8.97
CA ALA A 209 10.03 21.63 9.52
C ALA A 209 9.81 21.58 11.04
N PRO A 210 9.37 20.44 11.61
CA PRO A 210 9.22 20.31 13.06
C PRO A 210 10.61 20.34 13.73
N GLU A 211 10.74 21.06 14.84
CA GLU A 211 12.00 21.21 15.57
C GLU A 211 12.38 19.96 16.40
N SER A 212 11.47 19.01 16.64
CA SER A 212 11.80 17.72 17.26
C SER A 212 10.73 16.64 17.01
N PRO A 213 11.07 15.33 17.01
CA PRO A 213 10.12 14.22 16.91
C PRO A 213 9.17 14.10 18.13
N ASP A 214 9.48 14.72 19.26
CA ASP A 214 8.73 14.55 20.53
C ASP A 214 7.49 15.46 20.71
N ASP A 215 7.19 16.33 19.75
CA ASP A 215 5.90 17.06 19.70
C ASP A 215 4.75 16.18 19.16
N LEU A 216 5.03 14.90 18.85
CA LEU A 216 4.07 13.93 18.32
C LEU A 216 3.07 13.39 19.36
N SER A 217 3.25 13.68 20.66
CA SER A 217 2.41 13.12 21.73
C SER A 217 1.82 14.15 22.72
N LYS A 218 2.14 15.45 22.62
CA LYS A 218 1.76 16.43 23.66
C LYS A 218 0.50 17.25 23.41
N THR A 219 -0.18 17.09 22.27
CA THR A 219 -1.51 17.71 22.08
C THR A 219 -2.69 16.92 22.67
N ASP A 220 -2.44 15.81 23.38
CA ASP A 220 -3.50 14.94 23.92
C ASP A 220 -3.86 15.24 25.40
N SER A 221 -3.52 16.42 25.91
CA SER A 221 -3.95 16.82 27.26
C SER A 221 -4.09 18.34 27.39
N GLY A 222 -5.32 18.82 27.21
CA GLY A 222 -5.76 20.16 27.60
C GLY A 222 -6.85 20.66 26.66
N GLU A 223 -8.04 21.03 27.07
CA GLU A 223 -8.66 21.21 28.38
C GLU A 223 -10.16 21.11 28.10
N THR A 224 -10.84 20.17 28.76
CA THR A 224 -12.28 20.28 28.97
C THR A 224 -12.44 21.04 30.28
N GLU A 225 -12.54 22.37 30.25
CA GLU A 225 -13.05 23.12 31.39
C GLU A 225 -14.03 24.22 30.98
N ARG A 226 -15.26 23.98 31.44
CA ARG A 226 -16.36 24.89 31.83
C ARG A 226 -17.23 25.52 30.74
#